data_AF-I7ANN3-F1
#
_entry.id   AF-I7ANN3-F1
#
_cell.length_a   1.000
_cell.length_b   1.000
_cell.length_c   1.000
_cell.angle_alpha   90.00
_cell.angle_beta   90.00
_cell.angle_gamma   90.00
#
_symmetry.space_group_name_H-M   'P 1'
#
loop_
_entity.id
_entity.type
_entity.pdbx_description
1 polymer ?
#
loop_
_entity_poly.entity_id
_entity_poly.type
_entity_poly.pdbx_seq_one_letter_code
_entity_poly.pdbx_strand_id
1 'polypeptide(L)'
;MCLFVHMHCFIFGNPRNNTYKVVGPYIGGMRDAMAIFRKGKKVYSIGPFDPLILDAVKGLEEMARNAYGDELLYIEVNGWMISSLSGIDDVFIILISKRIEMEKLKHAYESYRVCVAYENIKLMDVLLSMYSTKNADRK
;
A
#
# COMPACT_ATOMS: atom_id res chain seq x y z
N MET A 1 11.86 -21.71 -7.61
CA MET A 1 12.22 -20.66 -8.57
C MET A 1 11.18 -20.72 -9.69
N CYS A 2 10.16 -19.87 -9.66
CA CYS A 2 9.12 -19.82 -10.69
C CYS A 2 9.16 -18.45 -11.36
N LEU A 3 9.48 -18.43 -12.66
CA LEU A 3 9.38 -17.25 -13.52
C LEU A 3 8.02 -17.32 -14.22
N PHE A 4 7.13 -16.36 -13.95
CA PHE A 4 5.97 -16.12 -14.81
C PHE A 4 6.23 -14.85 -15.61
N VAL A 5 6.29 -15.01 -16.93
CA VAL A 5 6.55 -13.93 -17.89
C VAL A 5 5.24 -13.62 -18.61
N HIS A 6 4.54 -12.59 -18.16
CA HIS A 6 3.56 -11.89 -18.97
C HIS A 6 3.66 -10.38 -18.68
N MET A 7 4.00 -9.62 -19.72
CA MET A 7 4.14 -8.14 -19.74
C MET A 7 4.98 -7.52 -18.61
N HIS A 8 6.31 -7.44 -18.84
CA HIS A 8 7.27 -6.53 -18.21
C HIS A 8 7.19 -6.31 -16.67
N CYS A 9 6.73 -7.30 -15.90
CA CYS A 9 6.82 -7.29 -14.44
C CYS A 9 7.65 -8.51 -13.99
N PHE A 10 8.81 -8.27 -13.38
CA PHE A 10 9.62 -9.34 -12.78
C PHE A 10 9.29 -9.45 -11.30
N ILE A 11 8.71 -10.57 -10.87
CA ILE A 11 8.43 -10.87 -9.46
C ILE A 11 9.59 -11.70 -8.90
N PHE A 12 10.38 -11.11 -8.00
CA PHE A 12 11.39 -11.80 -7.22
C PHE A 12 10.84 -12.05 -5.81
N GLY A 13 10.50 -13.29 -5.48
CA GLY A 13 10.12 -13.68 -4.12
C GLY A 13 11.35 -14.09 -3.32
N ASN A 14 11.51 -13.54 -2.11
CA ASN A 14 12.43 -14.08 -1.11
C ASN A 14 11.63 -14.85 -0.04
N PRO A 15 11.66 -16.20 -0.03
CA PRO A 15 10.87 -17.02 0.87
C PRO A 15 11.36 -16.99 2.33
N ARG A 16 12.49 -16.34 2.63
CA ARG A 16 13.02 -16.25 4.01
C ARG A 16 12.46 -15.09 4.81
N ASN A 17 11.80 -14.13 4.18
CA ASN A 17 11.34 -12.89 4.81
C ASN A 17 10.02 -12.35 4.22
N ASN A 18 9.24 -13.21 3.55
CA ASN A 18 7.94 -12.90 2.92
C ASN A 18 7.95 -11.56 2.16
N THR A 19 9.04 -11.25 1.46
CA THR A 19 9.18 -10.01 0.69
C THR A 19 9.21 -10.34 -0.79
N TYR A 20 8.33 -9.67 -1.53
CA TYR A 20 8.28 -9.75 -2.98
C TYR A 20 8.80 -8.43 -3.55
N LYS A 21 9.60 -8.54 -4.61
CA LYS A 21 10.07 -7.40 -5.39
C LYS A 21 9.50 -7.54 -6.78
N VAL A 22 8.54 -6.70 -7.12
CA VAL A 22 7.99 -6.60 -8.47
C VAL A 22 8.60 -5.39 -9.17
N VAL A 23 9.39 -5.59 -10.22
CA VAL A 23 9.99 -4.51 -11.02
C VAL A 23 9.14 -4.29 -12.27
N GLY A 24 8.49 -3.13 -12.40
CA GLY A 24 7.59 -2.76 -13.51
C GLY A 24 7.93 -1.42 -14.18
N PRO A 25 7.28 -1.08 -15.32
CA PRO A 25 7.59 0.12 -16.10
C PRO A 25 7.16 1.44 -15.42
N TYR A 26 7.82 2.51 -15.86
CA TYR A 26 7.76 3.88 -15.34
C TYR A 26 6.34 4.46 -15.20
N ILE A 27 5.93 4.82 -13.97
CA ILE A 27 4.81 5.72 -13.70
C ILE A 27 5.43 7.07 -13.31
N GLY A 28 5.42 8.03 -14.22
CA GLY A 28 6.05 9.35 -14.02
C GLY A 28 5.48 10.10 -12.83
N GLY A 29 6.36 10.71 -12.03
CA GLY A 29 5.98 11.63 -10.95
C GLY A 29 5.53 10.99 -9.65
N MET A 30 5.93 9.75 -9.33
CA MET A 30 5.66 9.16 -8.01
C MET A 30 6.21 10.05 -6.89
N ARG A 31 5.31 10.46 -6.00
CA ARG A 31 5.56 11.14 -4.73
C ARG A 31 5.02 10.25 -3.62
N ASP A 32 5.40 10.52 -2.36
CA ASP A 32 4.77 9.85 -1.22
C ASP A 32 3.24 10.03 -1.34
N ALA A 33 2.53 8.91 -1.40
CA ALA A 33 1.09 8.89 -1.61
C ALA A 33 0.47 7.74 -0.82
N MET A 34 -0.77 7.95 -0.39
CA MET A 34 -1.51 6.94 0.33
C MET A 34 -2.96 6.97 -0.10
N ALA A 35 -3.57 5.82 -0.22
CA ALA A 35 -5.00 5.71 -0.51
C ALA A 35 -5.64 4.58 0.27
N ILE A 36 -6.89 4.81 0.66
CA ILE A 36 -7.74 3.84 1.35
C ILE A 36 -8.92 3.56 0.43
N PHE A 37 -9.20 2.28 0.26
CA PHE A 37 -10.30 1.76 -0.53
C PHE A 37 -11.20 0.93 0.37
N ARG A 38 -12.51 0.98 0.13
CA ARG A 38 -13.49 0.10 0.77
C ARG A 38 -14.38 -0.48 -0.31
N LYS A 39 -14.56 -1.80 -0.34
CA LYS A 39 -15.36 -2.49 -1.38
C LYS A 39 -14.95 -2.06 -2.81
N GLY A 40 -13.64 -1.88 -3.02
CA GLY A 40 -13.07 -1.45 -4.30
C GLY A 40 -13.24 0.04 -4.65
N LYS A 41 -13.89 0.85 -3.82
CA LYS A 41 -14.04 2.30 -4.05
C LYS A 41 -13.05 3.09 -3.21
N LYS A 42 -12.40 4.08 -3.82
CA LYS A 42 -11.51 5.01 -3.09
C LYS A 42 -12.33 5.85 -2.11
N VAL A 43 -12.04 5.74 -0.83
CA VAL A 43 -12.71 6.50 0.24
C VAL A 43 -11.86 7.66 0.73
N TYR A 44 -10.54 7.55 0.61
CA TYR A 44 -9.60 8.57 1.06
C TYR A 44 -8.29 8.48 0.28
N SER A 45 -7.61 9.61 0.09
CA SER A 45 -6.24 9.63 -0.44
C SER A 45 -5.49 10.90 -0.08
N ILE A 46 -4.18 10.77 0.15
CA ILE A 46 -3.21 11.87 0.21
C ILE A 46 -2.23 11.70 -0.95
N GLY A 47 -1.94 12.81 -1.64
CA GLY A 47 -1.01 12.84 -2.75
C GLY A 47 -1.62 12.36 -4.07
N PRO A 48 -0.86 12.45 -5.17
CA PRO A 48 -1.30 11.98 -6.47
C PRO A 48 -1.36 10.45 -6.46
N PHE A 49 -2.58 9.90 -6.46
CA PHE A 49 -2.81 8.45 -6.51
C PHE A 49 -3.47 8.07 -7.83
N ASP A 50 -2.73 7.37 -8.69
CA ASP A 50 -3.22 6.87 -9.98
C ASP A 50 -4.15 5.66 -9.75
N PRO A 51 -5.41 5.70 -10.24
CA PRO A 51 -6.34 4.58 -10.14
C PRO A 51 -5.79 3.24 -10.66
N LEU A 52 -4.92 3.25 -11.67
CA LEU A 52 -4.33 2.04 -12.25
C LEU A 52 -3.46 1.27 -11.25
N ILE A 53 -2.95 1.94 -10.21
CA ILE A 53 -2.17 1.31 -9.15
C ILE A 53 -3.03 0.34 -8.34
N LEU A 54 -4.32 0.64 -8.14
CA LEU A 54 -5.21 -0.25 -7.39
C LEU A 54 -5.35 -1.61 -8.06
N ASP A 55 -5.65 -1.62 -9.36
CA ASP A 55 -5.89 -2.85 -10.12
C ASP A 55 -4.61 -3.68 -10.21
N ALA A 56 -3.46 -3.02 -10.43
CA ALA A 56 -2.16 -3.68 -10.46
C ALA A 56 -1.80 -4.30 -9.09
N VAL A 57 -1.96 -3.56 -8.00
CA VAL A 57 -1.62 -4.03 -6.65
C VAL A 57 -2.56 -5.16 -6.23
N LYS A 58 -3.87 -5.07 -6.48
CA LYS A 58 -4.82 -6.13 -6.18
C LYS A 58 -4.57 -7.40 -6.98
N GLY A 59 -4.28 -7.27 -8.28
CA GLY A 59 -3.94 -8.42 -9.12
C GLY A 59 -2.67 -9.12 -8.62
N LEU A 60 -1.65 -8.36 -8.22
CA LEU A 60 -0.43 -8.90 -7.64
C LEU A 60 -0.65 -9.51 -6.26
N GLU A 61 -1.53 -8.93 -5.43
CA GLU A 61 -1.90 -9.48 -4.12
C GLU A 61 -2.62 -10.83 -4.29
N GLU A 62 -3.57 -10.93 -5.22
CA GLU A 62 -4.27 -12.17 -5.52
C GLU A 62 -3.32 -13.26 -6.03
N MET A 63 -2.39 -12.89 -6.93
CA MET A 63 -1.34 -13.79 -7.39
C MET A 63 -0.43 -14.25 -6.25
N ALA A 64 -0.01 -13.35 -5.36
CA ALA A 64 0.84 -13.68 -4.22
C ALA A 64 0.12 -14.57 -3.20
N ARG A 65 -1.15 -14.29 -2.92
CA ARG A 65 -2.00 -15.09 -2.02
C ARG A 65 -2.19 -16.50 -2.55
N ASN A 66 -2.49 -16.65 -3.84
CA ASN A 66 -2.68 -17.95 -4.47
C ASN A 66 -1.38 -18.77 -4.54
N ALA A 67 -0.23 -18.12 -4.70
CA ALA A 67 1.04 -18.80 -4.82
C ALA A 67 1.69 -19.13 -3.46
N TYR A 68 1.48 -18.31 -2.43
CA TYR A 68 2.27 -18.37 -1.19
C TYR A 68 1.46 -18.29 0.11
N GLY A 69 0.15 -18.02 0.05
CA GLY A 69 -0.73 -17.99 1.22
C GLY A 69 -0.56 -16.78 2.16
N ASP A 70 0.22 -15.77 1.76
CA ASP A 70 0.52 -14.58 2.57
C ASP A 70 -0.43 -13.39 2.29
N GLU A 71 -0.61 -12.54 3.30
CA GLU A 71 -1.49 -11.35 3.31
C GLU A 71 -0.78 -10.04 2.96
N LEU A 72 0.54 -10.06 2.73
CA LEU A 72 1.34 -8.85 2.72
C LEU A 72 2.19 -8.71 1.46
N LEU A 73 1.92 -7.64 0.69
CA LEU A 73 2.56 -7.38 -0.60
C LEU A 73 3.36 -6.07 -0.57
N TYR A 74 4.61 -6.18 -1.02
CA TYR A 74 5.46 -5.04 -1.37
C TYR A 74 5.89 -5.14 -2.83
N ILE A 75 6.04 -4.01 -3.49
CA ILE A 75 6.42 -3.89 -4.89
C ILE A 75 7.44 -2.75 -4.98
N GLU A 76 8.61 -3.00 -5.57
CA GLU A 76 9.65 -1.97 -5.73
C GLU A 76 9.69 -1.50 -7.19
N VAL A 77 9.26 -0.27 -7.44
CA VAL A 77 9.23 0.33 -8.78
C VAL A 77 10.11 1.58 -8.79
N ASN A 78 11.22 1.56 -9.53
CA ASN A 78 12.13 2.71 -9.68
C ASN A 78 12.58 3.35 -8.35
N GLY A 79 12.86 2.54 -7.33
CA GLY A 79 13.28 3.00 -6.00
C GLY A 79 12.14 3.48 -5.10
N TRP A 80 10.88 3.32 -5.53
CA TRP A 80 9.68 3.49 -4.70
C TRP A 80 9.16 2.14 -4.25
N MET A 81 8.71 2.09 -3.01
CA MET A 81 8.04 0.95 -2.41
C MET A 81 6.54 1.21 -2.42
N ILE A 82 5.78 0.36 -3.12
CA ILE A 82 4.34 0.26 -3.00
C ILE A 82 4.08 -0.86 -2.01
N SER A 83 3.43 -0.54 -0.91
CA SER A 83 3.12 -1.42 0.19
C SER A 83 1.63 -1.43 0.41
N SER A 84 1.06 -2.58 0.75
CA SER A 84 -0.39 -2.71 0.95
C SER A 84 -0.75 -3.44 2.23
N LEU A 85 -1.92 -3.10 2.75
CA LEU A 85 -2.52 -3.72 3.92
C LEU A 85 -4.00 -3.97 3.66
N SER A 86 -4.39 -5.25 3.72
CA SER A 86 -5.78 -5.70 3.69
C SER A 86 -6.34 -5.72 5.11
N GLY A 87 -7.49 -5.10 5.30
CA GLY A 87 -8.22 -5.03 6.57
C GLY A 87 -9.58 -5.73 6.50
N ILE A 88 -10.35 -5.62 7.58
CA ILE A 88 -11.71 -6.16 7.68
C ILE A 88 -12.66 -5.35 6.78
N ASP A 89 -13.79 -5.93 6.37
CA ASP A 89 -14.84 -5.27 5.56
C ASP A 89 -14.37 -4.76 4.18
N ASP A 90 -13.51 -5.51 3.51
CA ASP A 90 -12.93 -5.17 2.20
C ASP A 90 -12.22 -3.82 2.19
N VAL A 91 -11.61 -3.46 3.32
CA VAL A 91 -10.76 -2.27 3.43
C VAL A 91 -9.38 -2.61 2.91
N PHE A 92 -8.87 -1.80 2.00
CA PHE A 92 -7.57 -1.97 1.40
C PHE A 92 -6.80 -0.66 1.44
N ILE A 93 -5.57 -0.69 1.95
CA ILE A 93 -4.72 0.50 2.05
C ILE A 93 -3.50 0.28 1.18
N ILE A 94 -3.17 1.29 0.38
CA ILE A 94 -1.96 1.34 -0.41
C ILE A 94 -1.14 2.53 0.06
N LEU A 95 0.14 2.30 0.32
CA LEU A 95 1.13 3.32 0.63
C LEU A 95 2.28 3.22 -0.38
N ILE A 96 2.58 4.36 -1.01
CA ILE A 96 3.72 4.56 -1.89
C ILE A 96 4.72 5.43 -1.14
N SER A 97 5.92 4.90 -0.89
CA SER A 97 6.97 5.58 -0.12
C SER A 97 8.36 5.16 -0.56
N LYS A 98 9.40 5.93 -0.22
CA LYS A 98 10.80 5.55 -0.55
C LYS A 98 11.33 4.32 0.22
N ARG A 99 10.63 3.90 1.27
CA ARG A 99 11.00 2.78 2.15
C ARG A 99 9.73 2.05 2.57
N ILE A 100 9.86 0.82 3.03
CA ILE A 100 8.75 0.09 3.65
C ILE A 100 8.44 0.74 5.02
N GLU A 101 7.25 1.34 5.14
CA GLU A 101 6.78 2.00 6.38
C GLU A 101 5.55 1.28 6.96
N MET A 102 5.73 0.06 7.47
CA MET A 102 4.62 -0.75 7.98
C MET A 102 3.81 -0.08 9.09
N GLU A 103 4.49 0.62 10.00
CA GLU A 103 3.81 1.34 11.09
C GLU A 103 2.87 2.43 10.57
N LYS A 104 3.22 3.07 9.44
CA LYS A 104 2.41 4.10 8.79
C LYS A 104 1.16 3.50 8.14
N LEU A 105 1.28 2.33 7.51
CA LEU A 105 0.13 1.57 7.01
C LEU A 105 -0.84 1.17 8.13
N LYS A 106 -0.31 0.62 9.23
CA LYS A 106 -1.12 0.25 10.41
C LYS A 106 -1.79 1.47 11.04
N HIS A 107 -1.05 2.57 11.19
CA HIS A 107 -1.60 3.83 11.72
C HIS A 107 -2.71 4.38 10.83
N ALA A 108 -2.57 4.29 9.51
CA ALA A 108 -3.62 4.67 8.57
C ALA A 108 -4.86 3.77 8.70
N TYR A 109 -4.69 2.46 8.88
CA TYR A 109 -5.82 1.57 9.09
C TYR A 109 -6.58 1.89 10.38
N GLU A 110 -5.88 2.05 11.49
CA GLU A 110 -6.51 2.38 12.78
C GLU A 110 -7.17 3.77 12.75
N SER A 111 -6.51 4.75 12.14
CA SER A 111 -7.10 6.09 11.95
C SER A 111 -8.38 6.03 11.13
N TYR A 112 -8.41 5.21 10.07
CA TYR A 112 -9.61 5.00 9.28
C TYR A 112 -10.74 4.35 10.09
N ARG A 113 -10.44 3.34 10.91
CA ARG A 113 -11.43 2.69 11.79
C ARG A 113 -12.06 3.69 12.76
N VAL A 114 -11.25 4.56 13.35
CA VAL A 114 -11.73 5.66 14.20
C VAL A 114 -12.63 6.60 13.38
N CYS A 115 -12.18 7.07 12.22
CA CYS A 115 -12.98 7.94 11.35
C CYS A 115 -14.34 7.34 10.98
N VAL A 116 -14.41 6.03 10.70
CA VAL A 116 -15.65 5.33 10.41
C VAL A 116 -16.54 5.26 11.64
N ALA A 117 -15.99 4.96 12.82
CA ALA A 117 -16.75 4.90 14.08
C ALA A 117 -17.38 6.25 14.47
N TYR A 118 -16.74 7.36 14.10
CA TYR A 118 -17.24 8.72 14.31
C TYR A 118 -18.00 9.31 13.11
N GLU A 119 -18.21 8.51 12.05
CA GLU A 119 -18.85 8.94 10.79
C GLU A 119 -18.24 10.22 10.18
N ASN A 120 -16.94 10.43 10.39
CA ASN A 120 -16.25 11.65 9.99
C ASN A 120 -14.89 11.36 9.36
N ILE A 121 -14.89 11.12 8.05
CA ILE A 121 -13.68 10.85 7.28
C ILE A 121 -12.73 12.05 7.19
N LYS A 122 -13.19 13.28 7.45
CA LYS A 122 -12.34 14.47 7.43
C LYS A 122 -11.35 14.50 8.59
N LEU A 123 -11.61 13.75 9.67
CA LEU A 123 -10.66 13.57 10.77
C LEU A 123 -9.37 12.85 10.34
N MET A 124 -9.39 12.20 9.18
CA MET A 124 -8.25 11.46 8.67
C MET A 124 -7.01 12.35 8.48
N ASP A 125 -7.19 13.56 7.94
CA ASP A 125 -6.10 14.53 7.74
C ASP A 125 -5.44 14.91 9.09
N VAL A 126 -6.26 15.06 10.13
CA VAL A 126 -5.82 15.39 11.48
C VAL A 126 -5.05 14.22 12.10
N LEU A 127 -5.60 13.01 12.04
CA LEU A 127 -5.00 11.82 12.64
C LEU A 127 -3.69 11.42 11.96
N LEU A 128 -3.59 11.62 10.64
CA LEU A 128 -2.36 11.32 9.87
C LEU A 128 -1.29 12.39 10.04
N SER A 129 -1.68 13.66 10.22
CA SER A 129 -0.70 14.73 10.48
C SER A 129 -0.03 14.56 11.86
N MET A 130 -0.77 14.12 12.88
CA MET A 130 -0.21 13.83 14.22
C MET A 130 0.90 12.77 14.18
N TYR A 131 0.75 11.76 13.31
CA TYR A 131 1.79 10.73 13.11
C TYR A 131 3.05 11.29 12.46
N SER A 132 2.88 12.24 11.52
CA SER A 132 4.00 12.87 10.82
C SER A 132 4.83 13.75 11.77
N THR A 133 4.17 14.52 12.64
CA THR A 133 4.85 15.38 13.63
C THR A 133 5.63 14.54 14.65
N LYS A 134 5.05 13.45 15.15
CA LYS A 134 5.70 12.58 16.14
C LYS A 134 6.98 11.89 15.63
N ASN A 135 7.07 11.64 14.32
CA ASN A 135 8.25 11.05 13.71
C ASN A 135 9.32 12.08 13.29
N ALA A 136 8.98 13.37 13.21
CA ALA A 136 9.95 14.44 13.00
C ALA A 136 10.82 14.67 14.25
N ASP A 137 10.25 14.51 15.45
CA ASP A 137 10.94 14.69 16.74
C ASP A 137 11.83 13.49 17.15
N ARG A 138 11.84 12.41 16.36
CA ARG A 138 12.66 11.20 16.61
C ARG A 138 13.90 11.09 15.72
N LYS A 139 14.24 12.14 14.96
CA LYS A 139 15.46 12.27 14.17
C LYS A 139 16.48 13.17 14.85
#